data_AF-A0A0D1KQN1-F1
#
_entry.id   AF-A0A0D1KQN1-F1
#
_cell.length_a   1.000
_cell.length_b   1.000
_cell.length_c   1.000
_cell.angle_alpha   90.00
_cell.angle_beta   90.00
_cell.angle_gamma   90.00
#
_symmetry.space_group_name_H-M   'P 1'
#
loop_
_entity.id
_entity.type
_entity.pdbx_description
1 polymer ?
#
loop_
_entity_poly.entity_id
_entity_poly.type
_entity_poly.pdbx_seq_one_letter_code
_entity_poly.pdbx_strand_id
1 'polypeptide(L)' 'MKTCEWCGELEAVPGRNTVYWELPDGTRAIELTDTPAMVCSSCGMTYQEENTVKEIGISCF' A
#
# COMPACT_ATOMS: atom_id res chain seq x y z
N MET A 1 -11.61 -10.64 -4.91
CA MET A 1 -12.27 -9.45 -4.36
C MET A 1 -12.26 -9.61 -2.86
N LYS A 2 -11.68 -8.64 -2.14
CA LYS A 2 -11.61 -8.61 -0.67
C LYS A 2 -12.55 -7.52 -0.16
N THR A 3 -12.96 -7.66 1.09
CA THR A 3 -13.65 -6.60 1.82
C THR A 3 -12.66 -5.48 2.12
N CYS A 4 -13.00 -4.26 1.76
CA CYS A 4 -12.23 -3.08 2.10
C CYS A 4 -12.28 -2.85 3.60
N GLU A 5 -11.13 -2.76 4.26
CA GLU A 5 -11.08 -2.50 5.70
C GLU A 5 -11.43 -1.05 6.07
N TRP A 6 -11.51 -0.16 5.09
CA TRP A 6 -11.91 1.24 5.27
C TRP A 6 -13.42 1.46 5.19
N CYS A 7 -14.07 0.99 4.12
CA CYS A 7 -15.50 1.22 3.90
C CYS A 7 -16.37 -0.02 4.09
N GLY A 8 -15.79 -1.21 4.23
CA GLY A 8 -16.53 -2.46 4.37
C GLY A 8 -17.06 -3.05 3.07
N GLU A 9 -16.84 -2.41 1.92
CA GLU A 9 -17.33 -2.88 0.62
C GLU A 9 -16.43 -3.95 0.01
N LEU A 10 -17.03 -4.91 -0.71
CA LEU A 10 -16.30 -6.06 -1.30
C LEU A 10 -15.61 -5.71 -2.63
N GLU A 11 -15.13 -4.47 -2.75
CA GLU A 11 -14.53 -3.90 -3.95
C GLU A 11 -13.02 -3.65 -3.78
N ALA A 12 -12.39 -4.19 -2.74
CA ALA A 12 -10.94 -4.13 -2.60
C ALA A 12 -10.29 -5.20 -3.50
N VAL A 13 -9.48 -4.76 -4.45
CA VAL A 13 -8.74 -5.60 -5.38
C VAL A 13 -7.25 -5.50 -5.12
N PRO A 14 -6.51 -6.62 -5.17
CA PRO A 14 -5.07 -6.59 -5.15
C PRO A 14 -4.56 -5.98 -6.46
N GLY A 15 -3.70 -4.98 -6.33
CA GLY A 15 -2.99 -4.31 -7.40
C GLY A 15 -1.51 -4.17 -7.04
N ARG A 16 -0.79 -3.42 -7.86
CA ARG A 16 0.59 -3.01 -7.59
C ARG A 16 0.65 -1.51 -7.62
N ASN A 17 1.36 -0.92 -6.68
CA ASN A 17 1.58 0.50 -6.63
C ASN A 17 3.07 0.81 -6.48
N THR A 18 3.42 2.05 -6.82
CA THR A 18 4.74 2.60 -6.57
C THR A 18 4.71 3.30 -5.23
N VAL A 19 5.55 2.88 -4.30
CA VAL A 19 5.71 3.55 -3.00
C VAL A 19 6.96 4.37 -2.99
N TYR A 20 6.84 5.56 -2.42
CA TYR A 20 7.95 6.46 -2.18
C TYR A 20 8.23 6.45 -0.70
N TRP A 21 9.38 5.93 -0.31
CA TRP A 21 9.81 5.91 1.07
C TRP A 21 10.85 7.01 1.30
N GLU A 22 10.44 8.06 1.99
CA GLU A 22 11.36 9.12 2.41
C GLU A 22 12.13 8.65 3.64
N LEU A 23 13.47 8.74 3.57
CA LEU A 23 14.30 8.48 4.74
C LEU A 23 13.92 9.46 5.86
N PRO A 24 13.94 9.04 7.14
CA PRO A 24 13.71 9.94 8.27
C PRO A 24 14.72 11.10 8.34
N ASP A 25 15.88 10.96 7.68
CA ASP A 25 16.87 12.01 7.50
C ASP A 25 16.49 13.05 6.41
N GLY A 26 15.36 12.88 5.72
CA GLY A 26 14.81 13.81 4.72
C GLY A 26 15.67 14.00 3.46
N THR A 27 16.76 13.26 3.31
CA THR A 27 17.77 13.52 2.27
C THR A 27 17.60 12.68 1.01
N ARG A 28 16.92 11.53 1.09
CA ARG A 28 16.69 10.63 -0.05
C ARG A 28 15.32 9.97 0.07
N ALA A 29 14.66 9.80 -1.06
CA ALA A 29 13.47 8.97 -1.17
C ALA A 29 13.82 7.73 -1.99
N ILE A 30 13.38 6.56 -1.54
CA ILE A 30 13.50 5.30 -2.27
C ILE A 30 12.16 5.05 -2.97
N GLU A 31 12.19 4.94 -4.29
CA GLU A 31 11.05 4.55 -5.08
C GLU A 31 11.06 3.03 -5.24
N LEU A 32 10.02 2.34 -4.77
CA LEU A 32 9.80 0.93 -5.07
C LEU A 32 8.61 0.81 -6.01
N THR A 33 8.92 0.57 -7.27
CA THR A 33 7.97 0.13 -8.29
C THR A 33 7.67 -1.36 -8.09
N ASP A 34 6.43 -1.79 -8.33
CA ASP A 34 5.95 -3.18 -8.19
C ASP A 34 5.60 -3.66 -6.75
N THR A 35 5.29 -2.75 -5.81
CA THR A 35 4.86 -3.18 -4.47
C THR A 35 3.39 -3.64 -4.45
N PRO A 36 3.07 -4.79 -3.84
CA PRO A 36 1.68 -5.22 -3.67
C PRO A 36 0.87 -4.20 -2.87
N ALA A 37 -0.29 -3.83 -3.39
CA ALA A 37 -1.21 -2.89 -2.74
C ALA A 37 -2.65 -3.38 -2.92
N MET A 38 -3.53 -2.99 -2.02
CA MET A 38 -4.96 -3.18 -2.12
C MET A 38 -5.59 -1.85 -2.51
N VAL A 39 -6.36 -1.86 -3.60
CA VAL A 39 -7.08 -0.68 -4.11
C VAL A 39 -8.57 -0.98 -4.02
N CYS A 40 -9.32 -0.12 -3.35
CA CYS A 40 -10.77 -0.20 -3.31
C CYS A 40 -11.39 0.67 -4.39
N SER A 41 -12.11 0.06 -5.33
CA SER A 41 -12.83 0.80 -6.39
C SER A 41 -14.02 1.61 -5.87
N SER A 42 -14.57 1.22 -4.72
CA SER A 42 -15.77 1.85 -4.15
C SER A 42 -15.46 3.19 -3.46
N CYS A 43 -14.48 3.21 -2.55
CA CYS A 43 -14.10 4.43 -1.83
C CYS A 43 -12.82 5.10 -2.37
N GLY A 44 -12.12 4.46 -3.31
CA GLY A 44 -10.85 4.93 -3.86
C GLY A 44 -9.65 4.72 -2.93
N MET A 45 -9.82 4.04 -1.79
CA MET A 45 -8.74 3.85 -0.82
C MET A 45 -7.69 2.88 -1.36
N THR A 46 -6.42 3.26 -1.25
CA THR A 46 -5.28 2.39 -1.60
C THR A 46 -4.41 2.20 -0.37
N TYR A 47 -4.16 0.95 0.03
CA TYR A 47 -3.40 0.61 1.23
C TYR A 47 -2.55 -0.64 0.98
N GLN A 48 -1.39 -0.78 1.63
CA GLN A 48 -0.62 -2.02 1.58
C GLN A 48 -1.06 -2.96 2.72
N GLU A 49 -1.11 -4.27 2.46
CA GLU A 49 -1.35 -5.24 3.54
C GLU A 49 -0.08 -5.41 4.38
N GLU A 50 -0.23 -5.61 5.69
CA GLU A 50 0.89 -5.73 6.64
C GLU A 50 1.90 -6.85 6.25
N ASN A 51 1.41 -7.90 5.58
CA ASN A 51 2.26 -8.99 5.10
C ASN A 51 3.28 -8.49 4.07
N THR A 52 2.83 -7.63 3.16
CA THR A 52 3.68 -6.98 2.17
C THR A 52 4.68 -6.05 2.84
N VAL A 53 4.23 -5.20 3.77
CA VAL A 53 5.07 -4.29 4.57
C VAL A 53 6.24 -5.04 5.25
N LYS A 54 5.98 -6.24 5.79
CA LYS A 54 7.01 -7.10 6.41
C LYS A 54 8.00 -7.71 5.42
N GLU A 55 7.56 -8.08 4.22
CA GLU A 55 8.47 -8.63 3.19
C GLU A 55 9.43 -7.58 2.62
N ILE A 56 8.98 -6.34 2.46
CA ILE A 56 9.83 -5.24 1.98
C ILE A 56 10.58 -4.51 3.11
N GLY A 57 10.23 -4.74 4.37
CA GLY A 57 10.87 -4.11 5.53
C GLY A 57 10.60 -2.61 5.67
N ILE A 58 9.55 -2.11 5.04
CA ILE A 58 9.20 -0.68 5.03
C ILE A 58 8.12 -0.46 6.08
N SER A 59 8.42 0.26 7.16
CA SER A 59 7.42 0.66 8.15
C SER A 59 6.56 1.77 7.56
N CYS A 60 5.27 1.53 7.34
CA CYS A 60 4.31 2.57 6.99
C CYS A 60 4.17 3.50 8.22
N PHE A 61 4.64 4.74 8.11
CA PHE A 61 4.49 5.80 9.12
C PHE A 61 3.48 6.84 8.63
#